data_AF-Q6SFJ2-F1
#
_entry.id   AF-Q6SFJ2-F1
#
_cell.length_a   1.000
_cell.length_b   1.000
_cell.length_c   1.000
_cell.angle_alpha   90.00
_cell.angle_beta   90.00
_cell.angle_gamma   90.00
#
_symmetry.space_group_name_H-M   'P 1'
#
loop_
_entity.id
_entity.type
_entity.pdbx_description
1 polymer ?
#
loop_
_entity_poly.entity_id
_entity_poly.type
_entity_poly.pdbx_seq_one_letter_code
_entity_poly.pdbx_strand_id
1 'polypeptide(L)'
;MMDREVDLERRFGGIIRLYGEKKFRLIQNSHVCVVGIGGVGSWVVESLVRHGVGKITLIDMDHIVESNINRQIHALDSTDGESKIKAMKDRIIDINPTCLVDCIDDFLEESNIESHISSRFDFIIDAIDQSSVKTSLAEYCQSKNLSLIMVGGAGGRVDPARIKIADLSKTFGDPLLSNIRKHFNKKNKLLKSKYEIPTIFSDEPIIKPDACEVDQLGGGLSCDGYGSSLNITATMAFYVVAYIFSKI
;
A
#
# COMPACT_ATOMS: atom_id res chain seq x y z
N MET A 1 -5.71 3.41 -32.36
CA MET A 1 -6.23 4.64 -31.73
C MET A 1 -5.15 5.69 -31.84
N MET A 2 -5.50 6.90 -32.27
CA MET A 2 -4.54 7.99 -32.53
C MET A 2 -3.67 8.27 -31.30
N ASP A 3 -2.36 8.44 -31.51
CA ASP A 3 -1.41 9.05 -30.58
C ASP A 3 -1.89 10.47 -30.23
N ARG A 4 -2.80 10.55 -29.26
CA ARG A 4 -3.22 11.83 -28.73
C ARG A 4 -2.12 12.26 -27.76
N GLU A 5 -1.27 13.17 -28.22
CA GLU A 5 -0.24 13.79 -27.38
C GLU A 5 -0.91 14.31 -26.10
N VAL A 6 -0.44 13.81 -24.96
CA VAL A 6 -1.05 14.10 -23.67
C VAL A 6 -0.51 15.39 -23.12
N ASP A 7 -1.40 16.36 -22.95
CA ASP A 7 -1.13 17.60 -22.23
C ASP A 7 -1.04 17.33 -20.71
N LEU A 8 0.17 17.11 -20.22
CA LEU A 8 0.46 16.87 -18.81
C LEU A 8 0.17 18.10 -17.94
N GLU A 9 0.38 19.31 -18.46
CA GLU A 9 0.08 20.55 -17.74
C GLU A 9 -1.42 20.66 -17.49
N ARG A 10 -2.25 20.25 -18.45
CA ARG A 10 -3.70 20.23 -18.28
C ARG A 10 -4.18 19.11 -17.36
N ARG A 11 -3.58 17.91 -17.43
CA ARG A 11 -3.94 16.79 -16.53
C ARG A 11 -3.58 17.07 -15.08
N PHE A 12 -2.38 17.59 -14.84
CA PHE A 12 -1.82 17.75 -13.50
C PHE A 12 -1.73 19.21 -13.04
N GLY A 13 -2.30 20.17 -13.78
CA GLY A 13 -2.25 21.59 -13.44
C GLY A 13 -2.80 21.91 -12.05
N GLY A 14 -3.77 21.13 -11.55
CA GLY A 14 -4.23 21.24 -10.16
C GLY A 14 -3.15 20.85 -9.15
N ILE A 15 -2.43 19.76 -9.40
CA ILE A 15 -1.31 19.28 -8.58
C ILE A 15 -0.14 20.27 -8.63
N ILE A 16 0.19 20.79 -9.83
CA ILE A 16 1.23 21.79 -10.03
C ILE A 16 0.93 23.07 -9.25
N ARG A 17 -0.31 23.58 -9.28
CA ARG A 17 -0.69 24.77 -8.50
C ARG A 17 -0.65 24.54 -6.99
N LEU A 18 -0.93 23.32 -6.54
CA LEU A 18 -0.96 22.97 -5.11
C LEU A 18 0.45 22.76 -4.53
N TYR A 19 1.29 21.99 -5.21
CA TYR A 19 2.63 21.60 -4.72
C TYR A 19 3.78 22.44 -5.29
N GLY A 20 3.52 23.20 -6.35
CA GLY A 20 4.53 23.95 -7.11
C GLY A 20 5.25 23.07 -8.14
N GLU A 21 5.74 23.70 -9.22
CA GLU A 21 6.42 23.00 -10.33
C GLU A 21 7.62 22.17 -9.88
N LYS A 22 8.45 22.72 -8.97
CA LYS A 22 9.66 22.03 -8.50
C LYS A 22 9.32 20.69 -7.86
N LYS A 23 8.31 20.68 -6.97
CA LYS A 23 7.89 19.46 -6.27
C LYS A 23 7.18 18.50 -7.20
N PHE A 24 6.36 19.01 -8.12
CA PHE A 24 5.74 18.18 -9.16
C PHE A 24 6.78 17.44 -10.01
N ARG A 25 7.87 18.09 -10.42
CA ARG A 25 8.97 17.42 -11.16
C ARG A 25 9.63 16.31 -10.35
N LEU A 26 9.79 16.48 -9.04
CA LEU A 26 10.32 15.41 -8.17
C LEU A 26 9.35 14.23 -8.07
N ILE A 27 8.05 14.50 -7.89
CA ILE A 27 7.00 13.47 -7.91
C ILE A 27 7.02 12.72 -9.25
N GLN A 28 7.11 13.45 -10.36
CA GLN A 28 7.15 12.89 -11.72
C GLN A 28 8.38 12.01 -11.95
N ASN A 29 9.52 12.35 -11.35
CA ASN A 29 10.75 11.55 -11.47
C ASN A 29 10.83 10.38 -10.48
N SER A 30 9.84 10.21 -9.59
CA SER A 30 9.86 9.17 -8.57
C SER A 30 9.46 7.79 -9.13
N HIS A 31 10.13 6.73 -8.65
CA HIS A 31 9.78 5.33 -8.84
C HIS A 31 9.29 4.72 -7.53
N VAL A 32 7.99 4.45 -7.45
CA VAL A 32 7.33 3.88 -6.26
C VAL A 32 6.98 2.41 -6.48
N CYS A 33 7.34 1.54 -5.54
CA CYS A 33 6.95 0.13 -5.51
C CYS A 33 5.78 -0.07 -4.53
N VAL A 34 4.70 -0.70 -4.99
CA VAL A 34 3.54 -1.06 -4.16
C VAL A 34 3.43 -2.57 -4.08
N VAL A 35 3.57 -3.11 -2.85
CA VAL A 35 3.46 -4.55 -2.59
C VAL A 35 2.10 -4.84 -1.97
N GLY A 36 1.31 -5.68 -2.65
CA GLY A 36 -0.09 -5.94 -2.36
C GLY A 36 -1.02 -4.89 -2.97
N ILE A 37 -1.79 -5.28 -3.98
CA ILE A 37 -2.72 -4.45 -4.76
C ILE A 37 -4.17 -4.74 -4.32
N GLY A 38 -4.37 -4.84 -3.00
CA GLY A 38 -5.66 -5.11 -2.38
C GLY A 38 -6.45 -3.85 -1.97
N GLY A 39 -7.15 -3.95 -0.85
CA GLY A 39 -8.03 -2.88 -0.32
C GLY A 39 -7.34 -1.56 -0.05
N VAL A 40 -6.04 -1.54 0.29
CA VAL A 40 -5.27 -0.30 0.46
C VAL A 40 -4.41 -0.02 -0.77
N GLY A 41 -3.61 -0.99 -1.20
CA GLY A 41 -2.63 -0.78 -2.26
C GLY A 41 -3.22 -0.33 -3.59
N SER A 42 -4.42 -0.80 -3.95
CA SER A 42 -5.09 -0.35 -5.18
C SER A 42 -5.42 1.15 -5.17
N TRP A 43 -5.82 1.71 -4.02
CA TRP A 43 -6.04 3.16 -3.86
C TRP A 43 -4.75 3.95 -3.71
N VAL A 44 -3.67 3.33 -3.19
CA VAL A 44 -2.34 3.94 -3.18
C VAL A 44 -1.91 4.20 -4.61
N VAL A 45 -1.98 3.17 -5.46
CA VAL A 45 -1.63 3.26 -6.89
C VAL A 45 -2.47 4.32 -7.59
N GLU A 46 -3.79 4.32 -7.38
CA GLU A 46 -4.71 5.33 -7.94
C GLU A 46 -4.28 6.75 -7.55
N SER A 47 -3.95 6.96 -6.27
CA SER A 47 -3.55 8.27 -5.79
C SER A 47 -2.19 8.68 -6.38
N LEU A 48 -1.20 7.77 -6.42
CA LEU A 48 0.12 8.05 -7.01
C LEU A 48 0.01 8.49 -8.47
N VAL A 49 -0.72 7.75 -9.31
CA VAL A 49 -0.86 8.08 -10.74
C VAL A 49 -1.60 9.41 -10.94
N ARG A 50 -2.61 9.71 -10.12
CA ARG A 50 -3.37 10.98 -10.18
C ARG A 50 -2.56 12.20 -9.72
N HIS A 51 -1.46 11.99 -9.00
CA HIS A 51 -0.50 13.03 -8.64
C HIS A 51 0.66 13.14 -9.63
N GLY A 52 0.68 12.32 -10.67
CA GLY A 52 1.67 12.40 -11.73
C GLY A 52 2.98 11.67 -11.44
N VAL A 53 3.00 10.70 -10.50
CA VAL A 53 4.16 9.81 -10.33
C VAL A 53 4.51 9.16 -11.66
N GLY A 54 5.77 9.23 -12.06
CA GLY A 54 6.19 8.81 -13.39
C GLY A 54 6.53 7.33 -13.53
N LYS A 55 6.83 6.63 -12.43
CA LYS A 55 7.06 5.18 -12.48
C LYS A 55 6.48 4.46 -11.27
N ILE A 56 5.74 3.38 -11.54
CA ILE A 56 5.12 2.54 -10.51
C ILE A 56 5.46 1.08 -10.77
N THR A 57 5.91 0.36 -9.74
CA THR A 57 5.99 -1.11 -9.76
C THR A 57 4.88 -1.70 -8.91
N LEU A 58 4.15 -2.67 -9.47
CA LEU A 58 3.08 -3.41 -8.80
C LEU A 58 3.57 -4.84 -8.51
N ILE A 59 3.42 -5.31 -7.27
CA ILE A 59 3.73 -6.69 -6.87
C ILE A 59 2.50 -7.31 -6.22
N ASP A 60 1.83 -8.21 -6.94
CA ASP A 60 0.69 -9.01 -6.48
C ASP A 60 0.42 -10.11 -7.52
N MET A 61 0.00 -11.30 -7.09
CA MET A 61 -0.31 -12.45 -7.98
C MET A 61 -1.80 -12.83 -7.92
N ASP A 62 -2.60 -12.13 -7.11
CA ASP A 62 -4.02 -12.40 -6.99
C ASP A 62 -4.82 -11.94 -8.21
N HIS A 63 -5.98 -12.58 -8.35
CA HIS A 63 -7.03 -12.19 -9.28
C HIS A 63 -8.14 -11.43 -8.55
N ILE A 64 -8.90 -10.67 -9.31
CA ILE A 64 -10.09 -9.96 -8.85
C ILE A 64 -11.19 -10.99 -8.62
N VAL A 65 -11.89 -10.85 -7.50
CA VAL A 65 -13.05 -11.66 -7.14
C VAL A 65 -14.17 -10.76 -6.62
N GLU A 66 -15.42 -11.19 -6.78
CA GLU A 66 -16.63 -10.44 -6.36
C GLU A 66 -16.54 -9.87 -4.92
N SER A 67 -15.98 -10.63 -3.97
CA SER A 67 -15.83 -10.19 -2.57
C SER A 67 -14.89 -8.98 -2.38
N ASN A 68 -14.22 -8.53 -3.44
CA ASN A 68 -13.33 -7.37 -3.44
C ASN A 68 -14.08 -6.05 -3.72
N ILE A 69 -15.29 -6.09 -4.27
CA ILE A 69 -16.10 -4.91 -4.69
C ILE A 69 -16.25 -3.87 -3.58
N ASN A 70 -16.37 -4.30 -2.32
CA ASN A 70 -16.60 -3.39 -1.20
C ASN A 70 -15.40 -2.48 -0.85
N ARG A 71 -14.20 -2.71 -1.39
CA ARG A 71 -12.97 -2.03 -0.93
C ARG A 71 -11.84 -1.87 -1.94
N GLN A 72 -11.86 -2.52 -3.10
CA GLN A 72 -10.76 -2.47 -4.07
C GLN A 72 -11.19 -1.73 -5.34
N ILE A 73 -10.40 -0.75 -5.79
CA ILE A 73 -10.81 0.15 -6.88
C ILE A 73 -10.93 -0.55 -8.25
N HIS A 74 -10.20 -1.64 -8.43
CA HIS A 74 -10.17 -2.42 -9.67
C HIS A 74 -11.28 -3.48 -9.72
N ALA A 75 -11.99 -3.73 -8.62
CA ALA A 75 -13.04 -4.74 -8.56
C ALA A 75 -14.36 -4.17 -9.13
N LEU A 76 -14.66 -4.56 -10.37
CA LEU A 76 -15.86 -4.21 -11.12
C LEU A 76 -16.39 -5.48 -11.78
N ASP A 77 -17.68 -5.53 -12.13
CA ASP A 77 -18.24 -6.69 -12.87
C ASP A 77 -17.50 -6.93 -14.19
N SER A 78 -16.95 -5.89 -14.81
CA SER A 78 -16.21 -5.96 -16.07
C SER A 78 -14.79 -6.52 -15.93
N THR A 79 -14.26 -6.62 -14.72
CA THR A 79 -12.87 -7.03 -14.42
C THR A 79 -12.81 -8.25 -13.51
N ASP A 80 -13.95 -8.87 -13.21
CA ASP A 80 -14.00 -10.09 -12.40
C ASP A 80 -13.17 -11.22 -13.05
N GLY A 81 -12.36 -11.89 -12.23
CA GLY A 81 -11.43 -12.92 -12.69
C GLY A 81 -10.16 -12.41 -13.39
N GLU A 82 -9.98 -11.10 -13.60
CA GLU A 82 -8.73 -10.56 -14.14
C GLU A 82 -7.63 -10.50 -13.09
N SER A 83 -6.36 -10.54 -13.52
CA SER A 83 -5.21 -10.27 -12.64
C SER A 83 -5.30 -8.84 -12.08
N LYS A 84 -5.14 -8.68 -10.76
CA LYS A 84 -5.23 -7.37 -10.09
C LYS A 84 -4.22 -6.37 -10.64
N ILE A 85 -2.98 -6.82 -10.88
CA ILE A 85 -1.91 -5.95 -11.41
C ILE A 85 -2.14 -5.60 -12.88
N LYS A 86 -2.80 -6.46 -13.66
CA LYS A 86 -3.17 -6.17 -15.04
C LYS A 86 -4.26 -5.10 -15.10
N ALA A 87 -5.35 -5.29 -14.36
CA ALA A 87 -6.45 -4.33 -14.28
C ALA A 87 -5.96 -2.96 -13.78
N MET A 88 -5.09 -2.95 -12.76
CA MET A 88 -4.49 -1.70 -12.28
C MET A 88 -3.52 -1.06 -13.27
N LYS A 89 -2.73 -1.85 -14.02
CA LYS A 89 -1.87 -1.31 -15.07
C LYS A 89 -2.70 -0.61 -16.16
N ASP A 90 -3.76 -1.23 -16.64
CA ASP A 90 -4.62 -0.64 -17.67
C ASP A 90 -5.23 0.67 -17.16
N ARG A 91 -5.72 0.67 -15.92
CA ARG A 91 -6.22 1.86 -15.25
C ARG A 91 -5.18 2.97 -15.11
N ILE A 92 -3.93 2.64 -14.78
CA ILE A 92 -2.83 3.62 -14.70
C ILE A 92 -2.62 4.27 -16.07
N ILE A 93 -2.55 3.48 -17.15
CA ILE A 93 -2.30 3.99 -18.51
C ILE A 93 -3.46 4.88 -18.98
N ASP A 94 -4.70 4.53 -18.63
CA ASP A 94 -5.87 5.38 -18.90
C ASP A 94 -5.78 6.73 -18.18
N ILE A 95 -5.26 6.76 -16.94
CA ILE A 95 -5.10 7.99 -16.15
C ILE A 95 -3.88 8.81 -16.60
N ASN A 96 -2.75 8.15 -16.88
CA ASN A 96 -1.49 8.77 -17.26
C ASN A 96 -0.67 7.83 -18.18
N PRO A 97 -0.78 7.96 -19.51
CA PRO A 97 -0.08 7.06 -20.43
C PRO A 97 1.42 7.31 -20.50
N THR A 98 1.93 8.38 -19.87
CA THR A 98 3.38 8.59 -19.72
C THR A 98 3.93 7.93 -18.46
N CYS A 99 3.09 7.37 -17.58
CA CYS A 99 3.54 6.61 -16.41
C CYS A 99 4.11 5.27 -16.86
N LEU A 100 5.34 4.99 -16.46
CA LEU A 100 5.96 3.68 -16.65
C LEU A 100 5.43 2.71 -15.59
N VAL A 101 4.98 1.52 -16.01
CA VAL A 101 4.39 0.53 -15.11
C VAL A 101 5.07 -0.82 -15.28
N ASP A 102 5.74 -1.27 -14.23
CA ASP A 102 6.32 -2.60 -14.13
C ASP A 102 5.39 -3.49 -13.28
N CYS A 103 5.02 -4.66 -13.79
CA CYS A 103 4.19 -5.62 -13.07
C CYS A 103 5.03 -6.84 -12.73
N ILE A 104 5.09 -7.19 -11.45
CA ILE A 104 5.70 -8.42 -10.93
C ILE A 104 4.54 -9.31 -10.51
N ASP A 105 4.24 -10.31 -11.35
CA ASP A 105 3.18 -11.30 -11.15
C ASP A 105 3.70 -12.43 -10.25
N ASP A 106 3.93 -12.09 -8.98
CA ASP A 106 4.44 -12.98 -7.95
C ASP A 106 3.96 -12.50 -6.56
N PHE A 107 3.82 -13.41 -5.62
CA PHE A 107 3.67 -13.02 -4.23
C PHE A 107 5.01 -12.59 -3.67
N LEU A 108 5.02 -11.56 -2.83
CA LEU A 108 6.22 -11.30 -2.05
C LEU A 108 6.31 -12.34 -0.93
N GLU A 109 7.39 -13.10 -0.93
CA GLU A 109 7.72 -14.12 0.05
C GLU A 109 9.08 -13.83 0.67
N GLU A 110 9.36 -14.37 1.85
CA GLU A 110 10.65 -14.17 2.52
C GLU A 110 11.85 -14.57 1.65
N SER A 111 11.66 -15.57 0.79
CA SER A 111 12.67 -16.13 -0.12
C SER A 111 12.99 -15.24 -1.33
N ASN A 112 12.06 -14.37 -1.76
CA ASN A 112 12.16 -13.60 -3.00
C ASN A 112 12.21 -12.07 -2.79
N ILE A 113 12.26 -11.60 -1.53
CA ILE A 113 12.39 -10.16 -1.24
C ILE A 113 13.62 -9.56 -1.94
N GLU A 114 14.77 -10.23 -1.89
CA GLU A 114 15.99 -9.68 -2.50
C GLU A 114 15.94 -9.61 -4.03
N SER A 115 15.17 -10.46 -4.70
CA SER A 115 14.99 -10.40 -6.15
C SER A 115 14.01 -9.31 -6.58
N HIS A 116 13.01 -9.03 -5.75
CA HIS A 116 11.90 -8.13 -6.13
C HIS A 116 12.06 -6.71 -5.58
N ILE A 117 12.75 -6.55 -4.45
CA ILE A 117 12.97 -5.27 -3.77
C ILE A 117 14.40 -4.81 -3.98
N SER A 118 14.58 -3.60 -4.51
CA SER A 118 15.90 -3.07 -4.84
C SER A 118 16.00 -1.56 -4.60
N SER A 119 17.22 -1.05 -4.66
CA SER A 119 17.54 0.38 -4.47
C SER A 119 17.09 1.30 -5.61
N ARG A 120 16.46 0.76 -6.66
CA ARG A 120 15.88 1.57 -7.74
C ARG A 120 14.57 2.28 -7.33
N PHE A 121 13.95 1.81 -6.25
CA PHE A 121 12.70 2.37 -5.76
C PHE A 121 13.00 3.51 -4.77
N ASP A 122 12.44 4.70 -5.03
CA ASP A 122 12.53 5.83 -4.11
C ASP A 122 11.70 5.56 -2.85
N PHE A 123 10.58 4.83 -3.00
CA PHE A 123 9.71 4.40 -1.92
C PHE A 123 9.17 3.00 -2.18
N ILE A 124 9.12 2.19 -1.12
CA ILE A 124 8.43 0.90 -1.07
C ILE A 124 7.24 1.03 -0.12
N ILE A 125 6.07 0.59 -0.59
CA ILE A 125 4.82 0.63 0.15
C ILE A 125 4.40 -0.80 0.46
N ASP A 126 4.36 -1.13 1.74
CA ASP A 126 3.90 -2.41 2.24
C ASP A 126 2.41 -2.37 2.58
N ALA A 127 1.59 -2.91 1.68
CA ALA A 127 0.15 -3.10 1.83
C ALA A 127 -0.25 -4.60 1.89
N ILE A 128 0.67 -5.47 2.31
CA ILE A 128 0.48 -6.91 2.49
C ILE A 128 -0.37 -7.19 3.75
N ASP A 129 -1.00 -8.34 3.88
CA ASP A 129 -1.76 -8.74 5.09
C ASP A 129 -1.06 -9.80 5.95
N GLN A 130 -0.05 -10.49 5.41
CA GLN A 130 0.72 -11.51 6.13
C GLN A 130 1.85 -10.91 6.99
N SER A 131 1.72 -11.06 8.32
CA SER A 131 2.67 -10.45 9.27
C SER A 131 4.14 -10.89 9.15
N SER A 132 4.40 -12.13 8.73
CA SER A 132 5.76 -12.66 8.56
C SER A 132 6.48 -11.98 7.40
N VAL A 133 5.86 -11.92 6.22
CA VAL A 133 6.40 -11.22 5.04
C VAL A 133 6.59 -9.74 5.31
N LYS A 134 5.63 -9.05 5.96
CA LYS A 134 5.78 -7.64 6.36
C LYS A 134 7.01 -7.41 7.24
N THR A 135 7.27 -8.35 8.16
CA THR A 135 8.44 -8.31 9.03
C THR A 135 9.71 -8.47 8.22
N SER A 136 9.81 -9.50 7.37
CA SER A 136 10.99 -9.77 6.55
C SER A 136 11.27 -8.65 5.54
N LEU A 137 10.24 -8.06 4.93
CA LEU A 137 10.36 -6.90 4.06
C LEU A 137 10.94 -5.69 4.80
N ALA A 138 10.44 -5.41 6.00
CA ALA A 138 10.95 -4.32 6.83
C ALA A 138 12.40 -4.54 7.27
N GLU A 139 12.79 -5.77 7.61
CA GLU A 139 14.17 -6.12 7.91
C GLU A 139 15.10 -5.95 6.70
N TYR A 140 14.65 -6.41 5.53
CA TYR A 140 15.41 -6.27 4.30
C TYR A 140 15.61 -4.79 3.93
N CYS A 141 14.53 -4.01 3.87
CA CYS A 141 14.58 -2.59 3.53
C CYS A 141 15.51 -1.84 4.48
N GLN A 142 15.44 -2.13 5.77
CA GLN A 142 16.35 -1.58 6.76
C GLN A 142 17.81 -1.96 6.52
N SER A 143 18.10 -3.24 6.25
CA SER A 143 19.47 -3.71 6.00
C SER A 143 20.11 -3.09 4.77
N LYS A 144 19.29 -2.69 3.79
CA LYS A 144 19.71 -2.07 2.52
C LYS A 144 19.48 -0.55 2.50
N ASN A 145 19.05 0.06 3.60
CA ASN A 145 18.71 1.48 3.73
C ASN A 145 17.69 1.97 2.67
N LEU A 146 16.63 1.20 2.46
CA LEU A 146 15.54 1.50 1.54
C LEU A 146 14.37 2.17 2.27
N SER A 147 13.75 3.15 1.62
CA SER A 147 12.61 3.89 2.15
C SER A 147 11.34 3.05 2.14
N LEU A 148 10.96 2.51 3.29
CA LEU A 148 9.73 1.73 3.46
C LEU A 148 8.68 2.53 4.21
N ILE A 149 7.42 2.42 3.78
CA ILE A 149 6.23 2.75 4.57
C ILE A 149 5.33 1.53 4.71
N MET A 150 4.91 1.25 5.95
CA MET A 150 4.07 0.10 6.29
C MET A 150 2.62 0.52 6.49
N VAL A 151 1.67 -0.33 6.10
CA VAL A 151 0.26 -0.17 6.42
C VAL A 151 -0.19 -1.29 7.36
N GLY A 152 -0.91 -0.91 8.42
CA GLY A 152 -1.58 -1.80 9.35
C GLY A 152 -2.88 -2.40 8.83
N GLY A 153 -3.61 -3.07 9.72
CA GLY A 153 -4.87 -3.72 9.39
C GLY A 153 -6.00 -2.70 9.22
N ALA A 154 -6.68 -2.73 8.07
CA ALA A 154 -7.80 -1.84 7.76
C ALA A 154 -9.18 -2.46 8.03
N GLY A 155 -9.27 -3.78 8.22
CA GLY A 155 -10.53 -4.50 8.48
C GLY A 155 -11.11 -4.23 9.87
N GLY A 156 -12.44 -4.37 10.00
CA GLY A 156 -13.17 -4.18 11.26
C GLY A 156 -13.12 -2.75 11.81
N ARG A 157 -13.09 -1.75 10.92
CA ARG A 157 -12.96 -0.33 11.24
C ARG A 157 -13.95 0.49 10.42
N VAL A 158 -14.46 1.58 10.97
CA VAL A 158 -15.45 2.44 10.30
C VAL A 158 -15.17 3.94 10.42
N ASP A 159 -14.32 4.36 11.37
CA ASP A 159 -14.01 5.78 11.58
C ASP A 159 -12.68 6.20 10.92
N PRO A 160 -12.71 6.87 9.74
CA PRO A 160 -11.49 7.32 9.06
C PRO A 160 -10.76 8.43 9.83
N ALA A 161 -11.42 9.17 10.74
CA ALA A 161 -10.77 10.21 11.54
C ALA A 161 -9.77 9.63 12.57
N ARG A 162 -9.81 8.31 12.78
CA ARG A 162 -8.93 7.59 13.71
C ARG A 162 -7.69 7.01 13.06
N ILE A 163 -7.50 7.24 11.75
CA ILE A 163 -6.29 6.88 11.02
C ILE A 163 -5.15 7.82 11.41
N LYS A 164 -3.96 7.26 11.62
CA LYS A 164 -2.77 7.93 12.13
C LYS A 164 -1.52 7.49 11.39
N ILE A 165 -0.51 8.35 11.43
CA ILE A 165 0.86 8.05 11.01
C ILE A 165 1.75 8.08 12.25
N ALA A 166 2.47 7.00 12.52
CA ALA A 166 3.47 6.97 13.57
C ALA A 166 4.61 6.02 13.20
N ASP A 167 5.69 6.07 13.94
CA ASP A 167 6.66 4.98 13.93
C ASP A 167 6.02 3.67 14.41
N LEU A 168 6.42 2.52 13.83
CA LEU A 168 5.92 1.19 14.20
C LEU A 168 5.97 0.95 15.72
N SER A 169 7.01 1.41 16.42
CA SER A 169 7.15 1.22 17.87
C SER A 169 6.05 1.92 18.69
N LYS A 170 5.39 2.92 18.11
CA LYS A 170 4.34 3.74 18.73
C LYS A 170 2.92 3.33 18.32
N THR A 171 2.77 2.32 17.46
CA THR A 171 1.47 1.83 17.02
C THR A 171 0.74 1.09 18.14
N PHE A 172 -0.60 1.14 18.14
CA PHE A 172 -1.46 0.46 19.12
C PHE A 172 -2.85 0.22 18.50
N GLY A 173 -3.67 -0.63 19.12
CA GLY A 173 -5.03 -0.93 18.61
C GLY A 173 -5.06 -1.74 17.31
N ASP A 174 -3.92 -2.31 16.89
CA ASP A 174 -3.79 -3.06 15.64
C ASP A 174 -3.10 -4.42 15.90
N PRO A 175 -3.83 -5.55 15.79
CA PRO A 175 -3.27 -6.89 15.99
C PRO A 175 -2.23 -7.30 14.96
N LEU A 176 -2.40 -6.90 13.69
CA LEU A 176 -1.44 -7.19 12.62
C LEU A 176 -0.09 -6.57 12.96
N LEU A 177 -0.11 -5.29 13.37
CA LEU A 177 1.10 -4.58 13.78
C LEU A 177 1.65 -5.03 15.13
N SER A 178 0.84 -5.67 15.98
CA SER A 178 1.26 -6.08 17.33
C SER A 178 2.43 -7.06 17.31
N ASN A 179 2.38 -8.07 16.44
CA ASN A 179 3.44 -9.07 16.34
C ASN A 179 4.70 -8.47 15.72
N ILE A 180 4.55 -7.67 14.67
CA ILE A 180 5.66 -6.97 13.99
C ILE A 180 6.35 -6.00 14.96
N ARG A 181 5.57 -5.21 15.70
CA ARG A 181 6.09 -4.29 16.73
C ARG A 181 6.85 -5.03 17.83
N LYS A 182 6.33 -6.18 18.31
CA LYS A 182 7.04 -7.01 19.31
C LYS A 182 8.39 -7.50 18.77
N HIS A 183 8.44 -7.93 17.51
CA HIS A 183 9.67 -8.35 16.83
C HIS A 183 10.72 -7.24 16.80
N PHE A 184 10.38 -6.07 16.24
CA PHE A 184 11.31 -4.95 16.14
C PHE A 184 11.68 -4.34 17.50
N ASN A 185 10.78 -4.33 18.48
CA ASN A 185 11.12 -3.89 19.83
C ASN A 185 12.14 -4.81 20.51
N LYS A 186 12.03 -6.12 20.32
CA LYS A 186 13.03 -7.09 20.81
C LYS A 186 14.37 -6.85 20.10
N LYS A 187 14.35 -6.68 18.78
CA LYS A 187 15.55 -6.46 17.96
C LYS A 187 16.27 -5.14 18.30
N ASN A 188 15.55 -4.03 18.41
CA ASN A 188 16.07 -2.72 18.82
C ASN A 188 16.78 -2.78 20.18
N LYS A 189 16.21 -3.50 21.16
CA LYS A 189 16.83 -3.68 22.47
C LYS A 189 18.16 -4.43 22.39
N LEU A 190 18.26 -5.42 21.51
CA LEU A 190 19.47 -6.22 21.33
C LEU A 190 20.56 -5.46 20.57
N LEU A 191 20.19 -4.68 19.56
CA LEU A 191 21.14 -4.03 18.64
C LEU A 191 21.47 -2.59 19.00
N LYS A 192 20.79 -2.00 20.01
CA LYS A 192 20.88 -0.57 20.38
C LYS A 192 20.66 0.40 19.19
N SER A 193 20.04 -0.09 18.11
CA SER A 193 19.60 0.72 16.98
C SER A 193 18.17 1.19 17.20
N LYS A 194 17.83 2.35 16.65
CA LYS A 194 16.45 2.85 16.60
C LYS A 194 15.95 2.67 15.19
N TYR A 195 15.28 1.56 14.94
CA TYR A 195 14.63 1.31 13.67
C TYR A 195 13.36 2.16 13.57
N GLU A 196 13.36 3.07 12.60
CA GLU A 196 12.20 3.92 12.30
C GLU A 196 11.47 3.37 11.08
N ILE A 197 10.26 2.87 11.29
CA ILE A 197 9.40 2.34 10.22
C ILE A 197 8.10 3.17 10.26
N PRO A 198 7.95 4.17 9.37
CA PRO A 198 6.72 4.93 9.30
C PRO A 198 5.56 3.99 8.96
N THR A 199 4.51 4.06 9.76
CA THR A 199 3.39 3.13 9.71
C THR A 199 2.07 3.88 9.74
N ILE A 200 1.20 3.56 8.79
CA ILE A 200 -0.21 4.00 8.77
C ILE A 200 -1.03 2.97 9.52
N PHE A 201 -1.80 3.39 10.51
CA PHE A 201 -2.68 2.51 11.28
C PHE A 201 -3.90 3.29 11.74
N SER A 202 -4.91 2.60 12.28
CA SER A 202 -5.99 3.25 13.01
C SER A 202 -5.96 2.82 14.47
N ASP A 203 -6.25 3.76 15.37
CA ASP A 203 -6.35 3.47 16.79
C ASP A 203 -7.76 3.02 17.21
N GLU A 204 -8.68 2.90 16.26
CA GLU A 204 -10.01 2.37 16.46
C GLU A 204 -9.94 0.92 16.96
N PRO A 205 -10.70 0.55 18.01
CA PRO A 205 -10.87 -0.86 18.35
C PRO A 205 -11.51 -1.63 17.19
N ILE A 206 -11.04 -2.85 16.94
CA ILE A 206 -11.62 -3.69 15.88
C ILE A 206 -13.03 -4.12 16.25
N ILE A 207 -13.97 -3.86 15.34
CA ILE A 207 -15.33 -4.39 15.36
C ILE A 207 -15.27 -5.84 14.87
N LYS A 208 -15.76 -6.77 15.69
CA LYS A 208 -15.88 -8.18 15.33
C LYS A 208 -17.29 -8.43 14.76
N PRO A 209 -17.45 -9.30 13.75
CA PRO A 209 -18.78 -9.68 13.29
C PRO A 209 -19.52 -10.50 14.34
N ASP A 210 -20.84 -10.41 14.31
CA ASP A 210 -21.73 -11.16 15.21
C ASP A 210 -21.66 -12.69 15.02
N ALA A 211 -21.13 -13.17 13.89
CA ALA A 211 -21.04 -14.59 13.53
C ALA A 211 -19.83 -15.35 14.11
N CYS A 212 -18.96 -14.70 14.92
CA CYS A 212 -17.77 -15.33 15.50
C CYS A 212 -18.06 -16.13 16.80
N GLU A 213 -19.08 -16.99 16.80
CA GLU A 213 -19.28 -18.04 17.82
C GLU A 213 -18.98 -19.47 17.32
N VAL A 214 -18.40 -19.64 16.12
CA VAL A 214 -18.04 -20.97 15.59
C VAL A 214 -16.52 -21.13 15.49
N ASP A 215 -16.05 -22.27 16.03
CA ASP A 215 -14.66 -22.61 16.32
C ASP A 215 -13.63 -22.37 15.21
N GLN A 216 -12.45 -21.93 15.67
CA GLN A 216 -11.25 -21.65 14.87
C GLN A 216 -10.64 -22.91 14.25
N LEU A 217 -10.28 -22.83 12.96
CA LEU A 217 -9.11 -23.52 12.37
C LEU A 217 -8.69 -22.76 11.09
N GLY A 218 -7.82 -21.76 11.24
CA GLY A 218 -7.25 -21.04 10.10
C GLY A 218 -6.71 -19.66 10.48
N GLY A 219 -5.45 -19.59 10.92
CA GLY A 219 -4.76 -18.36 11.32
C GLY A 219 -4.33 -17.49 10.14
N GLY A 220 -5.29 -17.00 9.36
CA GLY A 220 -5.09 -15.95 8.36
C GLY A 220 -5.82 -14.68 8.78
N LEU A 221 -5.12 -13.55 8.80
CA LEU A 221 -5.72 -12.20 8.91
C LEU A 221 -6.37 -11.75 7.58
N SER A 222 -6.65 -12.70 6.68
CA SER A 222 -7.52 -12.49 5.53
C SER A 222 -8.79 -11.82 6.03
N CYS A 223 -9.18 -10.73 5.38
CA CYS A 223 -10.35 -9.92 5.74
C CYS A 223 -11.69 -10.68 5.70
N ASP A 224 -11.68 -12.00 5.57
CA ASP A 224 -12.84 -12.88 5.59
C ASP A 224 -13.56 -12.88 6.95
N GLY A 225 -12.90 -12.39 8.01
CA GLY A 225 -13.43 -12.44 9.38
C GLY A 225 -13.82 -11.12 10.05
N TYR A 226 -13.48 -9.93 9.53
CA TYR A 226 -13.76 -8.66 10.25
C TYR A 226 -14.66 -7.67 9.48
N GLY A 227 -14.94 -7.94 8.21
CA GLY A 227 -15.52 -6.94 7.31
C GLY A 227 -14.55 -5.80 7.00
N SER A 228 -14.87 -5.01 5.98
CA SER A 228 -14.00 -3.91 5.55
C SER A 228 -14.81 -2.81 4.86
N SER A 229 -14.34 -1.57 4.96
CA SER A 229 -14.96 -0.38 4.41
C SER A 229 -13.98 0.37 3.52
N LEU A 230 -14.41 0.68 2.30
CA LEU A 230 -13.68 1.54 1.36
C LEU A 230 -13.27 2.87 2.00
N ASN A 231 -14.11 3.46 2.86
CA ASN A 231 -13.80 4.71 3.55
C ASN A 231 -12.56 4.60 4.44
N ILE A 232 -12.26 3.42 4.97
CA ILE A 232 -11.04 3.18 5.75
C ILE A 232 -9.88 2.85 4.82
N THR A 233 -10.05 1.88 3.94
CA THR A 233 -8.94 1.34 3.16
C THR A 233 -8.39 2.39 2.18
N ALA A 234 -9.25 3.16 1.52
CA ALA A 234 -8.85 4.26 0.66
C ALA A 234 -8.25 5.45 1.45
N THR A 235 -8.81 5.79 2.62
CA THR A 235 -8.24 6.87 3.44
C THR A 235 -6.85 6.51 3.96
N MET A 236 -6.61 5.26 4.38
CA MET A 236 -5.27 4.80 4.73
C MET A 236 -4.31 4.96 3.57
N ALA A 237 -4.73 4.63 2.34
CA ALA A 237 -3.93 4.84 1.14
C ALA A 237 -3.58 6.32 0.91
N PHE A 238 -4.54 7.22 1.11
CA PHE A 238 -4.29 8.66 0.97
C PHE A 238 -3.31 9.19 2.02
N TYR A 239 -3.34 8.65 3.24
CA TYR A 239 -2.33 8.93 4.27
C TYR A 239 -0.92 8.44 3.86
N VAL A 240 -0.81 7.24 3.25
CA VAL A 240 0.45 6.73 2.69
C VAL A 240 1.02 7.71 1.66
N VAL A 241 0.21 8.10 0.66
CA VAL A 241 0.67 8.96 -0.42
C VAL A 241 1.01 10.37 0.06
N ALA A 242 0.21 10.93 0.97
CA ALA A 242 0.52 12.21 1.62
C ALA A 242 1.84 12.16 2.39
N TYR A 243 2.12 11.06 3.10
CA TYR A 243 3.40 10.85 3.76
C TYR A 243 4.57 10.84 2.78
N ILE A 244 4.47 10.06 1.71
CA ILE A 244 5.53 9.96 0.68
C ILE A 244 5.82 11.34 0.09
N PHE A 245 4.78 12.09 -0.28
CA PHE A 245 4.98 13.43 -0.83
C PHE A 245 5.52 14.40 0.21
N SER A 246 5.33 14.19 1.51
CA SER A 246 6.03 15.00 2.53
C SER A 246 7.54 14.74 2.59
N LYS A 247 8.00 13.61 2.03
CA LYS A 247 9.42 13.20 1.98
C LYS A 247 10.13 13.52 0.66
N ILE A 248 9.36 13.83 -0.38
CA ILE A 248 9.85 14.37 -1.66
C ILE A 248 10.02 15.89 -1.56
#